data_AF-A0A6A3VTA4-F1
#
_entry.id   AF-A0A6A3VTA4-F1
#
_cell.length_a   1.000
_cell.length_b   1.000
_cell.length_c   1.000
_cell.angle_alpha   90.00
_cell.angle_beta   90.00
_cell.angle_gamma   90.00
#
_symmetry.space_group_name_H-M   'P 1'
#
loop_
_entity.id
_entity.type
_entity.pdbx_description
1 polymer ?
#
loop_
_entity_poly.entity_id
_entity_poly.type
_entity_poly.pdbx_seq_one_letter_code
_entity_poly.pdbx_strand_id
1 'polypeptide(L)'
;MLDEMKKLLCDAAARSKDQDLMERMESAYVFRVTFENGTAPLGSLLAEKNPEFDVSYRMLYQLAKDRKDWPAFVFELKQSYTKLPLYIEMVIDILAELKKVDNVKDMTVILCVDGLQKLVDDGTKKCDFYRVLTTICRFLNSSRAFAVCVCSATVQTPVDQALSYSHQKRVYLLPPALRGWDVLKPRTRLEEQLVDDMGGHGRALETLDSVLRQYTKDRLEQTDPADIVEQVNLTNTSERLQAVRIEVFCMQTHRISTLHRITN
;
A
#
# COMPACT_ATOMS: atom_id res chain seq x y z
N MET A 1 1.49 3.97 6.03
CA MET A 1 0.69 4.85 5.13
C MET A 1 -0.50 4.12 4.48
N LEU A 2 -0.31 2.93 3.88
CA LEU A 2 -1.44 2.16 3.32
C LEU A 2 -2.49 1.78 4.37
N ASP A 3 -2.10 1.64 5.65
CA ASP A 3 -3.01 1.38 6.77
C ASP A 3 -4.07 2.46 7.00
N GLU A 4 -3.70 3.70 6.77
CA GLU A 4 -4.59 4.86 6.94
C GLU A 4 -5.29 5.25 5.65
N MET A 5 -5.04 4.54 4.54
CA MET A 5 -5.51 4.95 3.23
C MET A 5 -7.03 5.08 3.13
N LYS A 6 -7.78 4.16 3.75
CA LYS A 6 -9.25 4.29 3.80
C LYS A 6 -9.67 5.61 4.45
N LYS A 7 -9.04 5.96 5.58
CA LYS A 7 -9.33 7.22 6.30
C LYS A 7 -8.99 8.42 5.42
N LEU A 8 -7.82 8.43 4.78
CA LEU A 8 -7.42 9.51 3.87
C LEU A 8 -8.40 9.68 2.69
N LEU A 9 -8.88 8.57 2.12
CA LEU A 9 -9.87 8.59 1.05
C LEU A 9 -11.23 9.12 1.54
N CYS A 10 -11.67 8.73 2.75
CA CYS A 10 -12.87 9.30 3.38
C CYS A 10 -12.72 10.81 3.62
N ASP A 11 -11.59 11.26 4.16
CA ASP A 11 -11.33 12.68 4.43
C ASP A 11 -11.31 13.49 3.12
N ALA A 12 -10.73 12.93 2.06
CA ALA A 12 -10.72 13.55 0.73
C ALA A 12 -12.13 13.60 0.12
N ALA A 13 -12.94 12.55 0.27
CA ALA A 13 -14.33 12.54 -0.14
C ALA A 13 -15.15 13.61 0.62
N ALA A 14 -14.96 13.74 1.94
CA ALA A 14 -15.61 14.77 2.75
C ALA A 14 -15.28 16.19 2.28
N ARG A 15 -14.00 16.45 1.98
CA ARG A 15 -13.54 17.74 1.43
C ARG A 15 -14.15 18.03 0.05
N SER A 16 -14.45 17.00 -0.74
CA SER A 16 -15.07 17.15 -2.06
C SER A 16 -16.54 17.58 -1.99
N LYS A 17 -17.21 17.39 -0.84
CA LYS A 17 -18.65 17.63 -0.64
C LYS A 17 -19.55 16.79 -1.57
N ASP A 18 -19.04 15.70 -2.14
CA ASP A 18 -19.79 14.73 -2.93
C ASP A 18 -20.37 13.63 -2.02
N GLN A 19 -21.68 13.65 -1.82
CA GLN A 19 -22.39 12.75 -0.90
C GLN A 19 -22.26 11.28 -1.31
N ASP A 20 -22.44 10.98 -2.61
CA ASP A 20 -22.31 9.63 -3.14
C ASP A 20 -20.89 9.10 -2.92
N LEU A 21 -19.87 9.95 -3.12
CA LEU A 21 -18.47 9.56 -2.94
C LEU A 21 -18.16 9.30 -1.46
N MET A 22 -18.70 10.11 -0.54
CA MET A 22 -18.56 9.89 0.90
C MET A 22 -19.12 8.53 1.31
N GLU A 23 -20.36 8.23 0.91
CA GLU A 23 -21.03 6.96 1.23
C GLU A 23 -20.28 5.76 0.66
N ARG A 24 -19.76 5.88 -0.57
CA ARG A 24 -18.92 4.86 -1.21
C ARG A 24 -17.61 4.62 -0.47
N MET A 25 -16.92 5.67 -0.03
CA MET A 25 -15.64 5.52 0.69
C MET A 25 -15.84 4.95 2.10
N GLU A 26 -16.92 5.34 2.79
CA GLU A 26 -17.25 4.83 4.12
C GLU A 26 -17.56 3.32 4.11
N SER A 27 -18.37 2.89 3.14
CA SER A 27 -18.76 1.48 2.93
C SER A 27 -17.68 0.61 2.26
N ALA A 28 -16.54 1.20 1.88
CA ALA A 28 -15.52 0.52 1.11
C ALA A 28 -14.91 -0.71 1.81
N TYR A 29 -14.77 -1.80 1.05
CA TYR A 29 -14.00 -2.97 1.42
C TYR A 29 -12.53 -2.80 1.06
N VAL A 30 -11.65 -2.97 2.04
CA VAL A 30 -10.21 -2.76 1.86
C VAL A 30 -9.51 -4.10 1.79
N PHE A 31 -8.80 -4.35 0.69
CA PHE A 31 -7.84 -5.44 0.57
C PHE A 31 -6.43 -4.89 0.72
N ARG A 32 -5.64 -5.52 1.59
CA ARG A 32 -4.23 -5.18 1.85
C ARG A 32 -3.33 -6.26 1.28
N VAL A 33 -2.97 -6.11 0.02
CA VAL A 33 -2.10 -7.05 -0.68
C VAL A 33 -0.66 -6.63 -0.46
N THR A 34 0.16 -7.50 0.12
CA THR A 34 1.59 -7.24 0.30
C THR A 34 2.44 -8.29 -0.42
N PHE A 35 3.43 -7.81 -1.15
CA PHE A 35 4.53 -8.61 -1.71
C PHE A 35 5.76 -8.58 -0.80
N GLU A 36 5.63 -7.98 0.38
CA GLU A 36 6.59 -8.06 1.47
C GLU A 36 6.08 -9.02 2.56
N ASN A 37 6.88 -9.16 3.63
CA ASN A 37 6.60 -9.79 4.93
C ASN A 37 5.31 -10.63 5.06
N GLY A 38 5.45 -11.91 5.45
CA GLY A 38 4.31 -12.80 5.70
C GLY A 38 3.69 -13.42 4.45
N THR A 39 3.60 -12.68 3.34
CA THR A 39 3.17 -13.19 2.03
C THR A 39 4.16 -12.85 0.90
N ALA A 40 5.43 -12.65 1.22
CA ALA A 40 6.48 -12.37 0.24
C ALA A 40 6.60 -13.50 -0.80
N PRO A 41 6.87 -13.17 -2.09
CA PRO A 41 7.15 -14.18 -3.10
C PRO A 41 8.46 -14.92 -2.77
N LEU A 42 8.43 -16.25 -2.74
CA LEU A 42 9.62 -17.10 -2.59
C LEU A 42 10.24 -17.36 -3.97
N GLY A 43 10.82 -16.33 -4.58
CA GLY A 43 11.33 -16.38 -5.96
C GLY A 43 10.41 -15.65 -6.94
N SER A 44 9.91 -16.32 -7.97
CA SER A 44 8.92 -15.76 -8.90
C SER A 44 7.50 -15.77 -8.33
N LEU A 45 6.60 -15.04 -8.99
CA LEU A 45 5.15 -15.08 -8.70
C LEU A 45 4.61 -16.51 -8.63
N LEU A 46 3.65 -16.76 -7.73
CA LEU A 46 3.06 -18.07 -7.45
C LEU A 46 2.52 -18.77 -8.70
N ALA A 47 2.09 -18.00 -9.69
CA ALA A 47 1.73 -18.49 -11.01
C ALA A 47 2.54 -17.75 -12.08
N GLU A 48 3.68 -18.31 -12.47
CA GLU A 48 4.59 -17.78 -13.50
C GLU A 48 3.87 -17.46 -14.81
N LYS A 49 2.74 -18.09 -15.13
CA LYS A 49 1.93 -17.79 -16.33
C LYS A 49 0.80 -16.78 -16.09
N ASN A 50 0.26 -16.70 -14.86
CA ASN A 50 -0.93 -15.91 -14.52
C ASN A 50 -0.66 -15.04 -13.28
N PRO A 51 -0.05 -13.86 -13.47
CA PRO A 51 0.33 -12.97 -12.36
C PRO A 51 -0.90 -12.43 -11.62
N GLU A 52 -2.06 -12.52 -12.26
CA GLU A 52 -3.37 -12.15 -11.71
C GLU A 52 -3.75 -12.99 -10.48
N PHE A 53 -3.23 -14.21 -10.41
CA PHE A 53 -3.50 -15.12 -9.30
C PHE A 53 -2.76 -14.70 -8.03
N ASP A 54 -1.61 -14.03 -8.14
CA ASP A 54 -0.87 -13.59 -6.97
C ASP A 54 -1.60 -12.52 -6.17
N VAL A 55 -2.30 -11.61 -6.85
CA VAL A 55 -3.12 -10.58 -6.20
C VAL A 55 -4.38 -11.23 -5.61
N SER A 56 -5.08 -12.06 -6.39
CA SER A 56 -6.34 -12.68 -5.96
C SER A 56 -6.15 -13.68 -4.81
N TYR A 57 -5.06 -14.46 -4.79
CA TYR A 57 -4.77 -15.39 -3.70
C TYR A 57 -4.58 -14.63 -2.39
N ARG A 58 -3.88 -13.49 -2.43
CA ARG A 58 -3.69 -12.62 -1.26
C ARG A 58 -4.99 -11.94 -0.81
N MET A 59 -5.90 -11.64 -1.74
CA MET A 59 -7.24 -11.17 -1.40
C MET A 59 -8.08 -12.28 -0.75
N LEU A 60 -8.09 -13.50 -1.32
CA LEU A 60 -8.79 -14.66 -0.78
C LEU A 60 -8.27 -15.02 0.61
N TYR A 61 -6.96 -14.93 0.83
CA TYR A 61 -6.34 -15.16 2.13
C TYR A 61 -6.91 -14.25 3.22
N GLN A 62 -7.24 -13.01 2.87
CA GLN A 62 -7.86 -12.07 3.81
C GLN A 62 -9.32 -12.42 4.13
N LEU A 63 -10.02 -13.09 3.20
CA LEU A 63 -11.40 -13.54 3.37
C LEU A 63 -11.51 -14.89 4.09
N ALA A 64 -10.44 -15.68 4.12
CA ALA A 64 -10.41 -16.98 4.77
C ALA A 64 -10.64 -16.83 6.29
N LYS A 65 -11.61 -17.59 6.83
CA LYS A 65 -11.94 -17.62 8.27
C LYS A 65 -10.85 -18.32 9.08
N ASP A 66 -10.35 -19.45 8.56
CA ASP A 66 -9.29 -20.25 9.19
C ASP A 66 -7.96 -19.99 8.48
N ARG A 67 -7.30 -18.88 8.86
CA ARG A 67 -6.02 -18.48 8.24
C ARG A 67 -4.92 -19.46 8.62
N LYS A 68 -4.68 -20.43 7.74
CA LYS A 68 -3.44 -21.22 7.72
C LYS A 68 -2.25 -20.32 7.45
N ASP A 69 -1.03 -20.82 7.68
CA ASP A 69 0.16 -20.14 7.17
C ASP A 69 0.07 -19.97 5.64
N TRP A 70 0.70 -18.93 5.12
CA TRP A 70 0.61 -18.57 3.70
C TRP A 70 1.03 -19.72 2.76
N PRO A 71 2.16 -20.41 2.96
CA PRO A 71 2.53 -21.57 2.14
C PRO A 71 1.48 -22.68 2.13
N ALA A 72 0.94 -23.07 3.29
CA ALA A 72 -0.09 -24.11 3.38
C ALA A 72 -1.39 -23.68 2.69
N PHE A 73 -1.80 -22.43 2.88
CA PHE A 73 -2.97 -21.85 2.21
C PHE A 73 -2.83 -21.90 0.68
N VAL A 74 -1.70 -21.45 0.15
CA VAL A 74 -1.42 -21.48 -1.30
C VAL A 74 -1.40 -22.91 -1.83
N PHE A 75 -0.76 -23.83 -1.10
CA PHE A 75 -0.69 -25.23 -1.49
C PHE A 75 -2.09 -25.84 -1.60
N GLU A 76 -2.93 -25.67 -0.59
CA GLU A 76 -4.31 -26.15 -0.59
C GLU A 76 -5.12 -25.55 -1.72
N LEU A 77 -5.07 -24.22 -1.92
CA LEU A 77 -5.75 -23.55 -3.03
C LEU A 77 -5.35 -24.11 -4.38
N LYS A 78 -4.05 -24.36 -4.59
CA LYS A 78 -3.55 -24.97 -5.83
C LYS A 78 -4.07 -26.39 -6.02
N GLN A 79 -4.19 -27.18 -4.95
CA GLN A 79 -4.71 -28.55 -5.03
C GLN A 79 -6.23 -28.56 -5.29
N SER A 80 -6.99 -27.77 -4.55
CA SER A 80 -8.45 -27.73 -4.62
C SER A 80 -8.98 -27.07 -5.89
N TYR A 81 -8.23 -26.12 -6.46
CA TYR A 81 -8.68 -25.29 -7.58
C TYR A 81 -7.72 -25.29 -8.77
N THR A 82 -7.05 -26.41 -9.02
CA THR A 82 -6.05 -26.60 -10.10
C THR A 82 -6.42 -26.03 -11.48
N LYS A 83 -7.71 -25.91 -11.80
CA LYS A 83 -8.22 -25.45 -13.12
C LYS A 83 -9.03 -24.16 -13.07
N LEU A 84 -9.33 -23.63 -11.88
CA LEU A 84 -10.19 -22.46 -11.76
C LEU A 84 -9.31 -21.19 -11.86
N PRO A 85 -9.56 -20.31 -12.83
CA PRO A 85 -8.80 -19.08 -12.92
C PRO A 85 -9.31 -18.10 -11.86
N LEU A 86 -8.55 -17.95 -10.78
CA LEU A 86 -8.89 -17.08 -9.66
C LEU A 86 -8.49 -15.65 -10.00
N TYR A 87 -9.30 -14.96 -10.80
CA TYR A 87 -9.11 -13.53 -11.11
C TYR A 87 -9.59 -12.63 -9.96
N ILE A 88 -9.12 -11.38 -9.93
CA ILE A 88 -9.56 -10.38 -8.92
C ILE A 88 -11.09 -10.23 -8.91
N GLU A 89 -11.73 -10.20 -10.09
CA GLU A 89 -13.20 -10.12 -10.21
C GLU A 89 -13.91 -11.29 -9.53
N MET A 90 -13.36 -12.50 -9.62
CA MET A 90 -13.95 -13.67 -8.96
C MET A 90 -13.88 -13.53 -7.42
N VAL A 91 -12.83 -12.91 -6.90
CA VAL A 91 -12.75 -12.61 -5.46
C VAL A 91 -13.78 -11.54 -5.05
N ILE A 92 -14.10 -10.61 -5.92
CA ILE A 92 -15.16 -9.61 -5.69
C ILE A 92 -16.53 -10.28 -5.70
N ASP A 93 -16.80 -11.22 -6.60
CA ASP A 93 -18.03 -12.00 -6.59
C ASP A 93 -18.18 -12.80 -5.29
N ILE A 94 -17.12 -13.49 -4.86
CA ILE A 94 -17.09 -14.20 -3.56
C ILE A 94 -17.35 -13.22 -2.41
N LEU A 95 -16.73 -12.03 -2.42
CA LEU A 95 -16.97 -11.01 -1.40
C LEU A 95 -18.44 -10.54 -1.42
N ALA A 96 -19.03 -10.32 -2.59
CA ALA A 96 -20.43 -9.92 -2.74
C ALA A 96 -21.37 -10.96 -2.13
N GLU A 97 -21.14 -12.25 -2.41
CA GLU A 97 -21.90 -13.36 -1.82
C GLU A 97 -21.75 -13.40 -0.30
N LEU A 98 -20.52 -13.31 0.22
CA LEU A 98 -20.25 -13.31 1.66
C LEU A 98 -20.90 -12.13 2.39
N LYS A 99 -21.02 -10.99 1.71
CA LYS A 99 -21.59 -9.75 2.25
C LYS A 99 -23.06 -9.55 1.91
N LYS A 100 -23.66 -10.48 1.15
CA LYS A 100 -25.05 -10.43 0.68
C LYS A 100 -25.36 -9.12 -0.06
N VAL A 101 -24.45 -8.72 -0.95
CA VAL A 101 -24.66 -7.57 -1.83
C VAL A 101 -25.24 -8.07 -3.14
N ASP A 102 -26.45 -7.64 -3.47
CA ASP A 102 -27.19 -8.11 -4.66
C ASP A 102 -26.56 -7.63 -5.98
N ASN A 103 -25.95 -6.44 -5.99
CA ASN A 103 -25.35 -5.85 -7.18
C ASN A 103 -23.93 -5.35 -6.91
N VAL A 104 -22.96 -5.96 -7.59
CA VAL A 104 -21.53 -5.63 -7.47
C VAL A 104 -21.22 -4.16 -7.76
N LYS A 105 -22.05 -3.46 -8.56
CA LYS A 105 -21.89 -2.02 -8.85
C LYS A 105 -22.06 -1.11 -7.62
N ASP A 106 -22.76 -1.61 -6.61
CA ASP A 106 -22.99 -0.89 -5.37
C ASP A 106 -21.82 -1.09 -4.39
N MET A 107 -20.92 -2.04 -4.68
CA MET A 107 -19.71 -2.23 -3.92
C MET A 107 -18.66 -1.20 -4.26
N THR A 108 -17.90 -0.84 -3.22
CA THR A 108 -16.68 -0.07 -3.34
C THR A 108 -15.51 -0.89 -2.80
N VAL A 109 -14.46 -1.03 -3.60
CA VAL A 109 -13.27 -1.80 -3.28
C VAL A 109 -12.04 -0.90 -3.30
N ILE A 110 -11.28 -0.90 -2.22
CA ILE A 110 -9.97 -0.26 -2.12
C ILE A 110 -8.92 -1.37 -2.10
N LEU A 111 -8.10 -1.43 -3.14
CA LEU A 111 -6.99 -2.37 -3.25
C LEU A 111 -5.69 -1.65 -2.88
N CYS A 112 -5.20 -1.86 -1.66
CA CYS A 112 -3.89 -1.39 -1.23
C CYS A 112 -2.85 -2.44 -1.58
N VAL A 113 -1.85 -2.09 -2.39
CA VAL A 113 -0.77 -2.97 -2.84
C VAL A 113 0.56 -2.44 -2.34
N ASP A 114 1.25 -3.24 -1.53
CA ASP A 114 2.55 -2.90 -0.95
C ASP A 114 3.66 -3.84 -1.43
N GLY A 115 4.90 -3.37 -1.32
CA GLY A 115 6.07 -4.21 -1.57
C GLY A 115 6.35 -4.48 -3.04
N LEU A 116 5.83 -3.65 -3.97
CA LEU A 116 6.02 -3.88 -5.41
C LEU A 116 7.51 -3.92 -5.79
N GLN A 117 8.38 -3.21 -5.08
CA GLN A 117 9.83 -3.25 -5.23
C GLN A 117 10.48 -4.62 -4.96
N LYS A 118 9.77 -5.56 -4.33
CA LYS A 118 10.24 -6.93 -4.13
C LYS A 118 10.01 -7.82 -5.34
N LEU A 119 9.17 -7.38 -6.28
CA LEU A 119 8.95 -8.09 -7.51
C LEU A 119 10.17 -7.94 -8.42
N VAL A 120 10.48 -9.00 -9.16
CA VAL A 120 11.56 -8.94 -10.15
C VAL A 120 11.21 -7.89 -11.21
N ASP A 121 12.13 -6.95 -11.40
CA ASP A 121 12.10 -5.98 -12.48
C ASP A 121 13.40 -6.08 -13.28
N ASP A 122 13.32 -6.71 -14.46
CA ASP A 122 14.42 -6.85 -15.41
C ASP A 122 14.36 -5.79 -16.54
N GLY A 123 13.49 -4.78 -16.40
CA GLY A 123 13.25 -3.76 -17.43
C GLY A 123 12.42 -4.23 -18.62
N THR A 124 11.93 -5.49 -18.62
CA THR A 124 11.07 -6.01 -19.68
C THR A 124 9.60 -6.00 -19.28
N LYS A 125 8.70 -5.97 -20.27
CA LYS A 125 7.24 -6.10 -20.04
C LYS A 125 6.81 -7.49 -19.54
N LYS A 126 7.75 -8.42 -19.41
CA LYS A 126 7.50 -9.79 -18.93
C LYS A 126 7.91 -9.97 -17.46
N CYS A 127 8.55 -8.97 -16.86
CA CYS A 127 8.93 -9.03 -15.45
C CYS A 127 7.70 -9.09 -14.54
N ASP A 128 7.88 -9.65 -13.35
CA ASP A 128 6.80 -9.84 -12.38
C ASP A 128 6.20 -8.50 -11.94
N PHE A 129 7.05 -7.47 -11.80
CA PHE A 129 6.63 -6.11 -11.50
C PHE A 129 5.64 -5.56 -12.55
N TYR A 130 6.00 -5.57 -13.83
CA TYR A 130 5.16 -5.05 -14.91
C TYR A 130 3.86 -5.85 -15.03
N ARG A 131 3.94 -7.17 -14.83
CA ARG A 131 2.82 -8.09 -14.92
C ARG A 131 1.78 -7.88 -13.82
N VAL A 132 2.20 -7.65 -12.58
CA VAL A 132 1.31 -7.30 -11.46
C VAL A 132 0.66 -5.94 -11.71
N LEU A 133 1.43 -4.91 -12.12
CA LEU A 133 0.86 -3.60 -12.43
C LEU A 133 -0.16 -3.65 -13.58
N THR A 134 0.15 -4.41 -14.64
CA THR A 134 -0.76 -4.61 -15.78
C THR A 134 -2.05 -5.29 -15.33
N THR A 135 -1.96 -6.30 -14.46
CA THR A 135 -3.12 -6.98 -13.86
C THR A 135 -4.02 -5.99 -13.13
N ILE A 136 -3.43 -5.20 -12.24
CA ILE A 136 -4.15 -4.20 -11.45
C ILE A 136 -4.87 -3.22 -12.39
N CYS A 137 -4.17 -2.73 -13.42
CA CYS A 137 -4.76 -1.83 -14.39
C CYS A 137 -5.90 -2.47 -15.19
N ARG A 138 -5.75 -3.73 -15.62
CA ARG A 138 -6.83 -4.47 -16.30
C ARG A 138 -8.05 -4.59 -15.41
N PHE A 139 -7.85 -5.01 -14.16
CA PHE A 139 -8.91 -5.08 -13.16
C PHE A 139 -9.62 -3.73 -13.03
N LEU A 140 -8.88 -2.65 -12.81
CA LEU A 140 -9.45 -1.32 -12.68
C LEU A 140 -10.24 -0.89 -13.92
N ASN A 141 -9.77 -1.22 -15.13
CA ASN A 141 -10.44 -0.89 -16.39
C ASN A 141 -11.72 -1.69 -16.65
N SER A 142 -11.83 -2.90 -16.09
CA SER A 142 -12.94 -3.81 -16.36
C SER A 142 -13.84 -4.05 -15.15
N SER A 143 -13.56 -3.43 -14.00
CA SER A 143 -14.27 -3.77 -12.77
C SER A 143 -15.72 -3.32 -12.82
N ARG A 144 -16.60 -4.20 -12.33
CA ARG A 144 -18.01 -3.88 -12.13
C ARG A 144 -18.23 -3.06 -10.86
N ALA A 145 -17.38 -3.24 -9.85
CA ALA A 145 -17.41 -2.47 -8.62
C ALA A 145 -16.74 -1.10 -8.82
N PHE A 146 -17.06 -0.14 -7.95
CA PHE A 146 -16.26 1.07 -7.87
C PHE A 146 -14.91 0.73 -7.22
N ALA A 147 -13.84 0.76 -8.00
CA ALA A 147 -12.51 0.34 -7.56
C ALA A 147 -11.53 1.51 -7.48
N VAL A 148 -10.78 1.56 -6.38
CA VAL A 148 -9.63 2.43 -6.19
C VAL A 148 -8.44 1.52 -5.87
N CYS A 149 -7.34 1.66 -6.61
CA CYS A 149 -6.10 0.98 -6.26
C CYS A 149 -5.08 1.97 -5.75
N VAL A 150 -4.32 1.55 -4.76
CA VAL A 150 -3.32 2.35 -4.06
C VAL A 150 -2.05 1.53 -3.99
N CYS A 151 -1.04 1.90 -4.76
CA CYS A 151 0.22 1.18 -4.84
C CYS A 151 1.32 1.92 -4.07
N SER A 152 2.11 1.20 -3.28
CA SER A 152 3.35 1.64 -2.66
C SER A 152 4.53 1.00 -3.39
N ALA A 153 5.41 1.82 -3.96
CA ALA A 153 6.63 1.38 -4.62
C ALA A 153 7.77 2.37 -4.36
N THR A 154 8.99 1.85 -4.19
CA THR A 154 10.19 2.67 -3.96
C THR A 154 10.90 3.13 -5.23
N VAL A 155 10.49 2.65 -6.42
CA VAL A 155 11.14 2.98 -7.70
C VAL A 155 10.15 3.64 -8.66
N GLN A 156 10.43 4.89 -9.05
CA GLN A 156 9.56 5.69 -9.92
C GLN A 156 9.59 5.24 -11.40
N THR A 157 10.78 5.03 -11.95
CA THR A 157 10.97 4.81 -13.39
C THR A 157 10.25 3.56 -13.92
N PRO A 158 10.26 2.41 -13.22
CA PRO A 158 9.54 1.23 -13.67
C PRO A 158 8.03 1.43 -13.70
N VAL A 159 7.46 2.16 -12.73
CA VAL A 159 6.00 2.38 -12.67
C VAL A 159 5.55 3.29 -13.81
N ASP A 160 6.23 4.42 -14.02
CA ASP A 160 5.89 5.39 -15.08
C ASP A 160 5.98 4.74 -16.48
N GLN A 161 7.00 3.91 -16.72
CA GLN A 161 7.15 3.15 -17.95
C GLN A 161 6.07 2.07 -18.08
N ALA A 162 5.80 1.34 -17.00
CA ALA A 162 4.79 0.28 -16.99
C ALA A 162 3.41 0.78 -17.38
N LEU A 163 3.11 2.01 -16.95
CA LEU A 163 1.79 2.62 -17.03
C LEU A 163 1.68 3.71 -18.10
N SER A 164 2.72 3.89 -18.93
CA SER A 164 2.77 4.89 -19.99
C SER A 164 1.58 4.83 -20.97
N TYR A 165 1.01 3.64 -21.20
CA TYR A 165 -0.15 3.41 -22.06
C TYR A 165 -1.48 3.30 -21.30
N SER A 166 -1.48 3.50 -19.97
CA SER A 166 -2.70 3.39 -19.16
C SER A 166 -3.53 4.68 -19.25
N HIS A 167 -4.84 4.53 -19.50
CA HIS A 167 -5.80 5.63 -19.47
C HIS A 167 -6.27 6.00 -18.05
N GLN A 168 -5.76 5.31 -17.03
CA GLN A 168 -6.14 5.53 -15.64
C GLN A 168 -5.70 6.93 -15.17
N LYS A 169 -6.57 7.60 -14.40
CA LYS A 169 -6.18 8.83 -13.72
C LYS A 169 -5.21 8.46 -12.60
N ARG A 170 -4.06 9.12 -12.59
CA ARG A 170 -2.97 8.90 -11.64
C ARG A 170 -2.80 10.10 -10.73
N VAL A 171 -2.71 9.85 -9.44
CA VAL A 171 -2.30 10.84 -8.45
C VAL A 171 -1.11 10.28 -7.70
N TYR A 172 -0.04 11.06 -7.67
CA TYR A 172 1.15 10.74 -6.91
C TYR A 172 1.10 11.50 -5.59
N LEU A 173 1.09 10.77 -4.48
CA LEU A 173 1.26 11.37 -3.17
C LEU A 173 2.76 11.45 -2.88
N LEU A 174 3.26 12.67 -2.78
CA LEU A 174 4.58 12.94 -2.25
C LEU A 174 4.42 13.25 -0.76
N PRO A 175 5.17 12.57 0.14
CA PRO A 175 5.16 12.95 1.53
C PRO A 175 5.61 14.41 1.65
N PRO A 176 4.88 15.26 2.38
CA PRO A 176 5.34 16.62 2.60
C PRO A 176 6.64 16.58 3.41
N ALA A 177 7.61 17.42 3.04
CA ALA A 177 8.77 17.64 3.88
C ALA A 177 8.28 18.30 5.18
N LEU A 178 8.37 17.58 6.29
CA LEU A 178 8.02 18.13 7.59
C LEU A 178 9.22 18.90 8.13
N ARG A 179 8.95 20.00 8.82
CA ARG A 179 9.97 20.59 9.69
C ARG A 179 10.10 19.66 10.88
N GLY A 180 11.23 18.97 11.01
CA GLY A 180 11.42 17.94 12.05
C GLY A 180 11.08 18.44 13.46
N TRP A 181 11.38 19.71 13.72
CA TRP A 181 11.20 20.37 15.01
C TRP A 181 9.73 20.64 15.35
N ASP A 182 8.85 20.73 14.35
CA ASP A 182 7.41 20.86 14.55
C ASP A 182 6.79 19.52 14.98
N VAL A 183 7.46 18.40 14.67
CA VAL A 183 7.02 17.03 14.94
C VAL A 183 7.64 16.50 16.23
N LEU A 184 8.97 16.58 16.34
CA LEU A 184 9.75 16.13 17.50
C LEU A 184 10.50 17.35 18.03
N LYS A 185 10.11 17.83 19.22
CA LYS A 185 10.78 18.95 19.89
C LYS A 185 12.00 18.45 20.66
N PRO A 186 13.23 18.72 20.20
CA PRO A 186 14.42 18.20 20.84
C PRO A 186 14.66 18.86 22.21
N ARG A 187 15.19 18.08 23.15
CA ARG A 187 15.50 18.47 24.54
C ARG A 187 17.00 18.67 24.77
N THR A 188 17.81 18.14 23.87
CA THR A 188 19.28 18.16 23.91
C THR A 188 19.83 18.45 22.52
N ARG A 189 21.10 18.88 22.46
CA ARG A 189 21.81 19.10 21.20
C ARG A 189 21.95 17.82 20.37
N LEU A 190 22.03 16.65 21.03
CA LEU A 190 22.04 15.36 20.36
C LEU A 190 20.71 15.08 19.67
N GLU A 191 19.59 15.31 20.37
CA GLU A 191 18.25 15.17 19.77
C GLU A 191 18.06 16.15 18.60
N GLU A 192 18.57 17.39 18.69
CA GLU A 192 18.55 18.36 17.59
C GLU A 192 19.25 17.80 16.34
N GLN A 193 20.47 17.28 16.50
CA GLN A 193 21.22 16.69 15.38
C GLN A 193 20.50 15.48 14.78
N LEU A 194 19.96 14.59 15.61
CA LEU A 194 19.23 13.41 15.13
C LEU A 194 17.95 13.80 14.38
N VAL A 195 17.22 14.83 14.83
CA VAL A 195 16.02 15.35 14.15
C VAL A 195 16.37 15.96 12.80
N ASP A 196 17.46 16.73 12.73
CA ASP A 196 17.95 17.32 11.48
C ASP A 196 18.40 16.23 10.49
N ASP A 197 19.08 15.19 10.98
CA ASP A 197 19.54 14.04 10.18
C ASP A 197 18.38 13.22 9.60
N MET A 198 17.19 13.22 10.23
CA MET A 198 16.00 12.58 9.65
C MET A 198 15.45 13.32 8.41
N GLY A 199 15.93 14.53 8.12
CA GLY A 199 15.64 15.25 6.88
C GLY A 199 14.16 15.56 6.65
N GLY A 200 13.36 15.63 7.72
CA GLY A 200 11.93 15.95 7.64
C GLY A 200 11.02 14.79 7.21
N HIS A 201 11.53 13.55 7.22
CA HIS A 201 10.71 12.36 6.94
C HIS A 201 9.85 12.02 8.16
N GLY A 202 8.53 12.19 8.06
CA GLY A 202 7.61 11.99 9.19
C GLY A 202 7.73 10.62 9.87
N ARG A 203 7.79 9.53 9.11
CA ARG A 203 7.95 8.19 9.68
C ARG A 203 9.32 8.01 10.36
N ALA A 204 10.35 8.70 9.88
CA ALA A 204 11.69 8.63 10.47
C ALA A 204 11.70 9.32 11.84
N LEU A 205 11.04 10.48 11.90
CA LEU A 205 10.83 11.25 13.12
C LEU A 205 9.96 10.49 14.13
N GLU A 206 8.92 9.77 13.68
CA GLU A 206 8.10 8.91 14.55
C GLU A 206 8.91 7.77 15.17
N THR A 207 9.70 7.05 14.36
CA THR A 207 10.57 5.99 14.86
C THR A 207 11.60 6.56 15.83
N LEU A 208 12.23 7.69 15.48
CA LEU A 208 13.17 8.38 16.35
C LEU A 208 12.54 8.77 17.68
N ASP A 209 11.33 9.34 17.70
CA ASP A 209 10.60 9.67 18.94
C ASP A 209 10.36 8.42 19.79
N SER A 210 9.95 7.31 19.16
CA SER A 210 9.71 6.05 19.88
C SER A 210 10.96 5.49 20.56
N VAL A 211 12.14 5.66 19.95
CA VAL A 211 13.43 5.25 20.52
C VAL A 211 13.88 6.24 21.60
N LEU A 212 13.83 7.55 21.33
CA LEU A 212 14.26 8.58 22.27
C LEU A 212 13.45 8.59 23.58
N ARG A 213 12.18 8.20 23.54
CA ARG A 213 11.33 8.02 24.74
C ARG A 213 11.88 7.00 25.74
N GLN A 214 12.77 6.10 25.30
CA GLN A 214 13.39 5.09 26.16
C GLN A 214 14.55 5.66 27.00
N TYR A 215 14.98 6.89 26.69
CA TYR A 215 16.12 7.53 27.34
C TYR A 215 15.70 8.77 28.14
N THR A 216 16.29 8.92 29.32
CA THR A 216 16.26 10.18 30.07
C THR A 216 17.26 11.17 29.48
N LYS A 217 17.05 12.47 29.74
CA LYS A 217 17.91 13.55 29.24
C LYS A 217 19.40 13.31 29.56
N ASP A 218 19.69 12.98 30.82
CA ASP A 218 21.07 12.77 31.29
C ASP A 218 21.73 11.52 30.68
N ARG A 219 20.93 10.50 30.34
CA ARG A 219 21.44 9.30 29.66
C ARG A 219 21.76 9.58 28.20
N LEU A 220 20.97 10.41 27.52
CA LEU A 220 21.23 10.77 26.12
C LEU A 220 22.55 11.51 25.95
N GLU A 221 22.89 12.40 26.87
CA GLU A 221 24.17 13.14 26.81
C GLU A 221 25.41 12.23 27.00
N GLN A 222 25.21 11.03 27.52
CA GLN A 222 26.27 10.03 27.76
C GLN A 222 26.22 8.84 26.79
N THR A 223 25.19 8.77 25.94
CA THR A 223 24.97 7.66 25.00
C THR A 223 25.67 7.98 23.68
N ASP A 224 26.32 6.98 23.08
CA ASP A 224 26.87 7.12 21.74
C ASP A 224 25.70 7.32 20.73
N PRO A 225 25.70 8.40 19.94
CA PRO A 225 24.70 8.61 18.89
C PRO A 225 24.55 7.40 17.95
N ALA A 226 25.62 6.64 17.72
CA ALA A 226 25.61 5.45 16.88
C ALA A 226 24.67 4.36 17.41
N ASP A 227 24.60 4.16 18.73
CA ASP A 227 23.73 3.16 19.37
C ASP A 227 22.26 3.51 19.16
N ILE A 228 21.92 4.81 19.22
CA ILE A 228 20.56 5.29 19.00
C ILE A 228 20.18 5.10 17.53
N VAL A 229 21.07 5.44 16.60
CA VAL A 229 20.85 5.25 15.16
C VAL A 229 20.72 3.76 14.83
N GLU A 230 21.49 2.89 15.47
CA GLU A 230 21.37 1.43 15.31
C GLU A 230 20.00 0.94 15.79
N GLN A 231 19.52 1.38 16.95
CA GLN A 231 18.17 1.02 17.43
C GLN A 231 17.06 1.56 16.54
N VAL A 232 17.19 2.79 16.04
CA VAL A 232 16.27 3.36 15.04
C VAL A 232 16.28 2.49 13.78
N ASN A 233 17.46 2.08 13.30
CA ASN A 233 17.57 1.21 12.13
C ASN A 233 16.98 -0.19 12.37
N LEU A 234 17.21 -0.78 13.54
CA LEU A 234 16.63 -2.07 13.93
C LEU A 234 15.10 -2.01 13.99
N THR A 235 14.56 -0.92 14.54
CA THR A 235 13.11 -0.64 14.57
C THR A 235 12.57 -0.39 13.14
N ASN A 236 13.34 0.30 12.29
CA ASN A 236 13.04 0.52 10.88
C ASN A 236 13.24 -0.71 9.98
N THR A 237 13.94 -1.77 10.41
CA THR A 237 14.04 -3.00 9.61
C THR A 237 12.70 -3.74 9.49
N SER A 238 11.72 -3.42 10.36
CA SER A 238 10.32 -3.82 10.18
C SER A 238 9.56 -2.94 9.16
N GLU A 239 10.03 -1.72 8.90
CA GLU A 239 9.36 -0.71 8.09
C GLU A 239 10.39 0.23 7.47
N ARG A 240 11.00 -0.15 6.34
CA ARG A 240 12.05 0.67 5.73
C ARG A 240 11.50 2.01 5.25
N LEU A 241 12.00 3.06 5.89
CA LEU A 241 11.93 4.46 5.48
C LEU A 241 12.56 4.67 4.11
N GLN A 242 11.74 4.61 3.09
CA GLN A 242 12.03 5.18 1.78
C GLN A 242 10.76 5.83 1.28
N ALA A 243 10.87 6.91 0.51
CA ALA A 243 9.74 7.64 -0.04
C ALA A 243 8.71 6.68 -0.64
N VAL A 244 7.67 6.39 0.13
CA VAL A 244 6.54 5.59 -0.33
C VAL A 244 5.73 6.53 -1.20
N ARG A 245 6.00 6.49 -2.51
CA ARG A 245 5.16 7.18 -3.46
C ARG A 245 3.89 6.36 -3.58
N ILE A 246 2.80 6.92 -3.09
CA ILE A 246 1.50 6.29 -3.21
C ILE A 246 0.89 6.71 -4.53
N GLU A 247 0.61 5.72 -5.37
CA GLU A 247 -0.12 5.92 -6.61
C GLU A 247 -1.57 5.51 -6.43
N VAL A 248 -2.47 6.48 -6.59
CA VAL A 248 -3.91 6.23 -6.58
C VAL A 248 -4.41 6.15 -8.03
N PHE A 249 -5.03 5.02 -8.36
CA PHE A 249 -5.68 4.76 -9.64
C PHE A 249 -7.19 4.66 -9.46
N CYS A 250 -7.96 5.26 -10.37
CA CYS A 250 -9.41 5.09 -10.38
C CYS A 250 -10.02 5.31 -11.77
N MET A 251 -11.08 4.55 -12.04
CA MET A 251 -11.70 4.39 -13.35
C MET A 251 -12.78 5.44 -13.71
N GLN A 252 -13.32 6.21 -12.76
CA GLN A 252 -14.43 7.13 -13.07
C GLN A 252 -13.97 8.57 -13.32
N THR A 253 -13.93 8.92 -14.61
CA THR A 253 -13.46 10.17 -15.22
C THR A 253 -14.19 11.44 -14.81
N HIS A 254 -15.27 11.39 -14.03
CA HIS A 254 -16.07 12.58 -13.69
C HIS A 254 -16.15 12.96 -12.21
N ARG A 255 -15.72 12.10 -11.26
CA ARG A 255 -15.87 12.40 -9.82
C ARG A 255 -14.55 12.67 -9.06
N ILE A 256 -13.39 12.56 -9.72
CA ILE A 256 -12.05 12.71 -9.10
C ILE A 256 -11.34 14.01 -9.50
N SER A 257 -11.95 14.88 -10.30
CA SER A 257 -11.42 16.24 -10.53
C SER A 257 -11.24 17.01 -9.21
N THR A 258 -11.99 16.65 -8.17
CA THR A 258 -11.96 17.28 -6.84
C THR A 258 -10.79 16.84 -5.95
N LEU A 259 -10.25 15.62 -6.10
CA LEU A 259 -9.08 15.14 -5.35
C LEU A 259 -7.78 15.90 -5.71
N HIS A 260 -7.68 16.39 -6.96
CA HIS A 260 -6.51 17.13 -7.42
C HIS A 260 -6.39 18.54 -6.83
N ARG A 261 -7.48 19.07 -6.24
CA ARG A 261 -7.50 20.39 -5.56
C ARG A 261 -7.16 20.32 -4.08
N ILE A 262 -6.91 19.13 -3.52
CA ILE A 262 -6.81 18.92 -2.07
C ILE A 262 -5.36 18.62 -1.63
N THR A 263 -4.46 18.31 -2.56
CA THR A 263 -3.03 18.02 -2.30
C THR A 263 -2.09 19.19 -2.63
N ASN A 264 -2.62 20.37 -2.95
CA ASN A 264 -1.86 21.64 -3.03
C ASN A 264 -2.41 22.62 -2.00
#